data_AF-A0A0G4HBA9-F1
#
_entry.id   AF-A0A0G4HBA9-F1
#
_cell.length_a   1.000
_cell.length_b   1.000
_cell.length_c   1.000
_cell.angle_alpha   90.00
_cell.angle_beta   90.00
_cell.angle_gamma   90.00
#
_symmetry.space_group_name_H-M   'P 1'
#
loop_
_entity.id
_entity.type
_entity.pdbx_description
1 polymer ?
#
loop_
_entity_poly.entity_id
_entity_poly.type
_entity_poly.pdbx_seq_one_letter_code
_entity_poly.pdbx_strand_id
1 'polypeptide(L)'
;MRSKTFHLPLADFPPFSRFYRGGGVALTAAEEKDEDEDEEAGAAAAEARCRSSSVRVRGGLRVIRVQRERKGGDGITPSKETEENLRIPSKVLERTAAVPGEFEQGIYPLFFCVCFKMKSGLLFAIVATIVAILANVVPIYVYEGIPGVYPPPWPVYTFGLVLIDSFQALLDFITPPELQAVKLAQAYQDTEVVNSLARAGVFHVLHSAGDGKEFLSCPEIAKRLPSDVYAPFLCRLLEAAELLGAVKVKEVGAEKEKRFRITEVGKAFSGKGTTNGADWKDFLMVGRAEGIRESWHTGLPLALSTGRSGFMEATGSEMWEFFEPRPQVEGLFDRAMRSITLDCMRTALLDYKFGEFASMCDIGGGWGTALQKVLEANPSLQGTVFDRPSVVERSAAVLNQNNPELAKRVKWAAGSFLDGGGLPTDCDLYYMKMILHDWNDEDSVLILKHVADAMRKASGGASTRLILHESLTDTESRLMRKLVVVGTDIRMMAEQPPGARERSSTEFERLLEAAGMRMTRVVRLRGPLHIVEAALKENEQTSVE
;
A
#
# COMPACT_ATOMS: atom_id res chain seq x y z
N MET A 1 -3.54 28.15 -3.46
CA MET A 1 -4.66 27.22 -3.21
C MET A 1 -5.31 27.63 -1.91
N ARG A 2 -6.65 27.76 -1.86
CA ARG A 2 -7.39 28.03 -0.60
C ARG A 2 -7.57 26.69 0.10
N SER A 3 -7.01 26.50 1.30
CA SER A 3 -7.28 25.34 2.15
C SER A 3 -8.57 25.56 2.96
N LYS A 4 -9.32 24.49 3.22
CA LYS A 4 -10.42 24.47 4.19
C LYS A 4 -10.11 23.39 5.23
N THR A 5 -10.13 23.76 6.50
CA THR A 5 -9.90 22.85 7.64
C THR A 5 -11.23 22.32 8.14
N PHE A 6 -11.32 21.00 8.34
CA PHE A 6 -12.47 20.33 8.95
C PHE A 6 -12.06 19.79 10.32
N HIS A 7 -12.78 20.19 11.37
CA HIS A 7 -12.61 19.67 12.73
C HIS A 7 -13.62 18.54 12.95
N LEU A 8 -13.15 17.35 13.30
CA LEU A 8 -14.00 16.18 13.56
C LEU A 8 -13.73 15.66 14.98
N PRO A 9 -14.78 15.38 15.79
CA PRO A 9 -14.62 14.70 17.07
C PRO A 9 -14.17 13.25 16.85
N LEU A 10 -13.40 12.70 17.79
CA LEU A 10 -13.09 11.28 17.89
C LEU A 10 -14.37 10.49 18.26
N ALA A 11 -15.31 10.36 17.33
CA ALA A 11 -16.47 9.49 17.51
C ALA A 11 -16.16 8.08 16.98
N ASP A 12 -16.47 7.04 17.77
CA ASP A 12 -16.40 5.63 17.38
C ASP A 12 -17.34 5.37 16.19
N PHE A 13 -16.81 5.46 14.97
CA PHE A 13 -17.49 4.92 13.79
C PHE A 13 -17.24 3.41 13.78
N PRO A 14 -18.28 2.56 13.94
CA PRO A 14 -18.06 1.12 14.01
C PRO A 14 -17.49 0.62 12.67
N PRO A 15 -16.51 -0.31 12.69
CA PRO A 15 -16.11 -1.00 11.48
C PRO A 15 -17.31 -1.77 10.92
N PHE A 16 -17.57 -1.64 9.63
CA PHE A 16 -18.58 -2.41 8.91
C PHE A 16 -18.16 -3.89 8.90
N SER A 17 -18.55 -4.67 9.91
CA SER A 17 -18.23 -6.10 10.04
C SER A 17 -19.43 -7.04 9.81
N ARG A 18 -20.52 -6.55 9.20
CA ARG A 18 -21.70 -7.38 8.90
C ARG A 18 -22.14 -7.25 7.45
N PHE A 19 -21.43 -7.90 6.54
CA PHE A 19 -21.99 -8.46 5.31
C PHE A 19 -21.01 -9.53 4.85
N TYR A 20 -21.22 -10.79 5.25
CA TYR A 20 -20.88 -12.04 4.53
C TYR A 20 -21.09 -13.22 5.50
N ARG A 21 -22.32 -13.74 5.52
CA ARG A 21 -22.62 -15.13 5.88
C ARG A 21 -23.67 -15.60 4.89
N GLY A 22 -23.33 -16.56 4.05
CA GLY A 22 -24.27 -17.24 3.17
C GLY A 22 -23.92 -18.72 3.14
N GLY A 23 -24.46 -19.48 4.07
CA GLY A 23 -24.60 -20.93 3.97
C GLY A 23 -25.81 -21.26 3.09
N GLY A 24 -25.72 -22.36 2.34
CA GLY A 24 -26.78 -22.81 1.42
C GLY A 24 -27.92 -23.55 2.12
N VAL A 25 -29.07 -23.62 1.45
CA VAL A 25 -30.08 -24.69 1.55
C VAL A 25 -30.84 -24.76 0.20
N ALA A 26 -31.11 -25.98 -0.26
CA ALA A 26 -31.91 -26.33 -1.44
C ALA A 26 -33.42 -26.08 -1.24
N LEU A 27 -34.22 -26.02 -2.32
CA LEU A 27 -35.52 -26.70 -2.43
C LEU A 27 -36.15 -26.56 -3.83
N THR A 28 -36.92 -27.61 -4.14
CA THR A 28 -37.60 -28.08 -5.35
C THR A 28 -38.99 -27.46 -5.63
N ALA A 29 -39.59 -27.87 -6.76
CA ALA A 29 -41.03 -27.88 -7.17
C ALA A 29 -41.43 -26.79 -8.19
N ALA A 30 -42.41 -26.96 -9.07
CA ALA A 30 -43.09 -28.08 -9.74
C ALA A 30 -43.98 -27.43 -10.84
N GLU A 31 -44.27 -28.20 -11.88
CA GLU A 31 -45.39 -28.16 -12.85
C GLU A 31 -46.69 -27.43 -12.41
N GLU A 32 -47.58 -26.87 -13.24
CA GLU A 32 -48.22 -27.34 -14.49
C GLU A 32 -49.15 -26.22 -15.07
N LYS A 33 -49.38 -26.25 -16.40
CA LYS A 33 -50.62 -25.95 -17.19
C LYS A 33 -51.26 -24.55 -17.20
N ASP A 34 -51.98 -24.10 -18.23
CA ASP A 34 -52.22 -24.44 -19.65
C ASP A 34 -53.03 -23.23 -20.23
N GLU A 35 -52.97 -23.02 -21.57
CA GLU A 35 -54.06 -22.56 -22.50
C GLU A 35 -54.78 -21.21 -22.21
N ASP A 36 -55.16 -20.31 -23.12
CA ASP A 36 -55.31 -20.26 -24.58
C ASP A 36 -55.50 -18.77 -25.04
N GLU A 37 -55.29 -18.52 -26.35
CA GLU A 37 -56.02 -17.68 -27.35
C GLU A 37 -56.98 -16.55 -26.89
N ASP A 38 -57.30 -15.45 -27.59
CA ASP A 38 -56.95 -14.80 -28.87
C ASP A 38 -57.61 -13.39 -28.86
N GLU A 39 -57.25 -12.58 -29.87
CA GLU A 39 -58.08 -11.53 -30.52
C GLU A 39 -58.48 -10.18 -29.86
N GLU A 40 -57.88 -9.14 -30.46
CA GLU A 40 -58.50 -7.99 -31.16
C GLU A 40 -59.41 -6.92 -30.50
N ALA A 41 -58.99 -5.68 -30.81
CA ALA A 41 -59.76 -4.47 -31.14
C ALA A 41 -60.27 -3.52 -30.03
N GLY A 42 -59.87 -2.24 -30.16
CA GLY A 42 -60.84 -1.15 -30.05
C GLY A 42 -60.59 -0.02 -29.04
N ALA A 43 -59.75 0.93 -29.44
CA ALA A 43 -59.93 2.38 -29.29
C ALA A 43 -59.90 3.10 -27.89
N ALA A 44 -59.00 4.11 -27.87
CA ALA A 44 -59.12 5.43 -27.25
C ALA A 44 -58.86 5.59 -25.73
N ALA A 45 -57.67 6.11 -25.39
CA ALA A 45 -57.52 7.42 -24.74
C ALA A 45 -56.03 7.78 -24.60
N ALA A 46 -55.67 8.96 -25.12
CA ALA A 46 -54.36 9.56 -24.97
C ALA A 46 -54.18 10.11 -23.54
N GLU A 47 -53.09 9.75 -22.87
CA GLU A 47 -52.10 10.68 -22.32
C GLU A 47 -51.01 9.93 -21.53
N ALA A 48 -49.75 10.36 -21.74
CA ALA A 48 -48.54 10.02 -20.98
C ALA A 48 -47.92 8.61 -21.10
N ARG A 49 -46.87 8.50 -21.93
CA ARG A 49 -45.47 8.26 -21.48
C ARG A 49 -44.53 7.93 -22.65
N CYS A 50 -43.39 8.63 -22.61
CA CYS A 50 -42.24 8.51 -23.50
C CYS A 50 -41.63 7.10 -23.47
N ARG A 51 -41.47 6.43 -24.63
CA ARG A 51 -40.58 5.27 -24.77
C ARG A 51 -39.72 5.36 -26.04
N SER A 52 -38.43 5.16 -25.78
CA SER A 52 -37.26 4.97 -26.63
C SER A 52 -37.49 4.38 -28.03
N SER A 53 -36.98 5.10 -29.03
CA SER A 53 -36.58 4.58 -30.33
C SER A 53 -35.22 3.86 -30.21
N SER A 54 -35.14 2.64 -30.74
CA SER A 54 -33.92 1.86 -30.89
C SER A 54 -33.24 2.19 -32.24
N VAL A 55 -31.98 2.62 -32.19
CA VAL A 55 -31.11 2.74 -33.38
C VAL A 55 -30.38 1.41 -33.56
N ARG A 56 -30.53 0.82 -34.74
CA ARG A 56 -29.93 -0.45 -35.16
C ARG A 56 -28.55 -0.16 -35.80
N VAL A 57 -27.45 -0.64 -35.22
CA VAL A 57 -26.12 -0.60 -35.85
C VAL A 57 -25.74 -2.02 -36.31
N ARG A 58 -25.47 -2.15 -37.61
CA ARG A 58 -24.88 -3.35 -38.25
C ARG A 58 -23.35 -3.27 -38.13
N GLY A 59 -22.71 -4.33 -37.62
CA GLY A 59 -21.28 -4.54 -37.70
C GLY A 59 -20.95 -6.02 -37.44
N GLY A 60 -20.59 -6.76 -38.49
CA GLY A 60 -20.24 -8.17 -38.40
C GLY A 60 -18.77 -8.37 -38.03
N LEU A 61 -18.51 -9.24 -37.06
CA LEU A 61 -17.15 -9.69 -36.71
C LEU A 61 -16.83 -10.96 -37.50
N ARG A 62 -15.73 -10.98 -38.26
CA ARG A 62 -15.17 -12.19 -38.89
C ARG A 62 -14.17 -12.82 -37.94
N VAL A 63 -14.28 -14.13 -37.70
CA VAL A 63 -13.30 -14.91 -36.95
C VAL A 63 -12.61 -15.87 -37.92
N ILE A 64 -11.32 -15.66 -38.16
CA ILE A 64 -10.46 -16.59 -38.90
C ILE A 64 -9.83 -17.53 -37.87
N ARG A 65 -10.16 -18.83 -37.93
CA ARG A 65 -9.56 -19.85 -37.07
C ARG A 65 -8.36 -20.46 -37.78
N VAL A 66 -7.16 -20.15 -37.31
CA VAL A 66 -5.93 -20.83 -37.74
C VAL A 66 -5.68 -21.99 -36.78
N GLN A 67 -5.93 -23.23 -37.21
CA GLN A 67 -5.48 -24.41 -36.47
C GLN A 67 -4.02 -24.74 -36.83
N ARG A 68 -3.14 -24.76 -35.84
CA ARG A 68 -1.83 -25.43 -35.96
C ARG A 68 -1.98 -26.86 -35.43
N GLU A 69 -1.91 -27.85 -36.31
CA GLU A 69 -1.63 -29.22 -35.89
C GLU A 69 -0.13 -29.45 -35.86
N ARG A 70 0.37 -30.03 -34.76
CA ARG A 70 1.70 -30.67 -34.73
C ARG A 70 1.56 -32.06 -35.33
N LYS A 71 2.20 -32.30 -36.47
CA LYS A 71 2.66 -33.64 -36.87
C LYS A 71 4.18 -33.63 -36.88
N GLY A 72 4.77 -34.67 -36.28
CA GLY A 72 6.22 -34.88 -36.31
C GLY A 72 6.71 -35.26 -37.71
N GLY A 73 7.99 -35.01 -37.96
CA GLY A 73 8.71 -35.42 -39.17
C GLY A 73 8.84 -34.32 -40.22
N ASP A 74 10.04 -34.18 -40.76
CA ASP A 74 10.57 -33.11 -41.60
C ASP A 74 9.77 -32.74 -42.85
N GLY A 75 9.78 -31.44 -43.20
CA GLY A 75 9.49 -30.92 -44.56
C GLY A 75 8.40 -29.84 -44.61
N ILE A 76 8.76 -28.64 -45.09
CA ILE A 76 7.82 -27.53 -45.36
C ILE A 76 7.44 -27.52 -46.83
N THR A 77 6.14 -27.63 -47.13
CA THR A 77 5.53 -27.13 -48.39
C THR A 77 4.11 -26.59 -48.12
N PRO A 78 3.67 -25.50 -48.76
CA PRO A 78 2.38 -24.86 -48.47
C PRO A 78 1.23 -25.47 -49.29
N SER A 79 0.05 -25.66 -48.69
CA SER A 79 -1.15 -26.10 -49.43
C SER A 79 -2.37 -25.21 -49.19
N LYS A 80 -2.79 -24.58 -50.30
CA LYS A 80 -4.12 -24.24 -50.83
C LYS A 80 -5.29 -23.99 -49.85
N GLU A 81 -5.86 -22.80 -49.98
CA GLU A 81 -7.22 -22.45 -49.55
C GLU A 81 -8.26 -23.08 -50.50
N THR A 82 -9.28 -23.72 -49.94
CA THR A 82 -10.52 -24.08 -50.64
C THR A 82 -11.70 -23.60 -49.81
N GLU A 83 -12.52 -22.71 -50.39
CA GLU A 83 -13.83 -22.32 -49.87
C GLU A 83 -14.83 -23.44 -50.16
N GLU A 84 -15.48 -23.96 -49.12
CA GLU A 84 -16.64 -24.84 -49.24
C GLU A 84 -17.85 -24.21 -48.54
N ASN A 85 -18.91 -23.96 -49.31
CA ASN A 85 -20.21 -23.50 -48.81
C ASN A 85 -20.97 -24.69 -48.21
N LEU A 86 -20.90 -24.87 -46.88
CA LEU A 86 -21.75 -25.84 -46.19
C LEU A 86 -23.12 -25.24 -45.83
N ARG A 87 -24.17 -25.73 -46.50
CA ARG A 87 -25.58 -25.63 -46.06
C ARG A 87 -25.80 -26.58 -44.88
N ILE A 88 -26.09 -26.03 -43.70
CA ILE A 88 -26.47 -26.81 -42.51
C ILE A 88 -28.00 -27.07 -42.53
N PRO A 89 -28.47 -28.32 -42.34
CA PRO A 89 -29.88 -28.66 -42.30
C PRO A 89 -30.60 -28.05 -41.08
N SER A 90 -31.85 -27.64 -41.27
CA SER A 90 -32.69 -26.83 -40.36
C SER A 90 -33.15 -27.50 -39.05
N LYS A 91 -32.36 -28.43 -38.50
CA LYS A 91 -32.59 -29.04 -37.16
C LYS A 91 -31.41 -28.86 -36.18
N VAL A 92 -30.51 -27.92 -36.46
CA VAL A 92 -29.44 -27.49 -35.51
C VAL A 92 -29.54 -25.99 -35.17
N LEU A 93 -30.60 -25.30 -35.63
CA LEU A 93 -30.78 -23.86 -35.43
C LEU A 93 -31.81 -23.47 -34.35
N GLU A 94 -32.28 -24.41 -33.53
CA GLU A 94 -33.12 -24.13 -32.35
C GLU A 94 -32.67 -24.91 -31.09
N ARG A 95 -31.36 -24.95 -30.84
CA ARG A 95 -30.82 -25.31 -29.51
C ARG A 95 -29.80 -24.30 -28.94
N THR A 96 -29.76 -23.09 -29.49
CA THR A 96 -28.93 -21.98 -28.99
C THR A 96 -29.67 -20.65 -29.02
N ALA A 97 -30.95 -20.67 -28.66
CA ALA A 97 -31.76 -19.47 -28.45
C ALA A 97 -32.49 -19.55 -27.11
N ALA A 98 -31.74 -19.70 -26.02
CA ALA A 98 -32.09 -19.32 -24.64
C ALA A 98 -30.99 -19.81 -23.69
N VAL A 99 -29.82 -19.21 -23.78
CA VAL A 99 -28.89 -19.15 -22.65
C VAL A 99 -28.74 -17.66 -22.36
N PRO A 100 -29.35 -17.11 -21.30
CA PRO A 100 -28.79 -15.91 -20.71
C PRO A 100 -27.40 -16.34 -20.22
N GLY A 101 -26.38 -15.82 -20.91
CA GLY A 101 -25.00 -16.18 -20.65
C GLY A 101 -24.67 -16.08 -19.17
N GLU A 102 -24.29 -17.21 -18.59
CA GLU A 102 -23.23 -17.27 -17.59
C GLU A 102 -21.95 -16.72 -18.26
N PHE A 103 -21.88 -15.40 -18.38
CA PHE A 103 -20.62 -14.68 -18.46
C PHE A 103 -20.29 -14.23 -17.04
N GLU A 104 -19.09 -14.63 -16.63
CA GLU A 104 -18.50 -14.51 -15.32
C GLU A 104 -18.91 -13.24 -14.54
N GLN A 105 -19.50 -13.50 -13.39
CA GLN A 105 -19.77 -12.54 -12.34
C GLN A 105 -18.44 -11.99 -11.82
N GLY A 106 -18.10 -10.78 -12.22
CA GLY A 106 -17.05 -9.98 -11.62
C GLY A 106 -17.36 -8.50 -11.80
N ILE A 107 -17.40 -7.76 -10.69
CA ILE A 107 -17.30 -6.28 -10.62
C ILE A 107 -18.60 -5.46 -10.84
N TYR A 108 -19.59 -5.90 -11.63
CA TYR A 108 -20.74 -5.02 -11.93
C TYR A 108 -21.84 -4.84 -10.85
N PRO A 109 -22.21 -5.82 -10.00
CA PRO A 109 -23.31 -5.62 -9.04
C PRO A 109 -22.91 -4.78 -7.82
N LEU A 110 -21.62 -4.66 -7.51
CA LEU A 110 -21.14 -3.86 -6.36
C LEU A 110 -21.30 -2.36 -6.57
N PHE A 111 -21.02 -1.85 -7.78
CA PHE A 111 -21.12 -0.41 -8.07
C PHE A 111 -22.57 0.07 -8.03
N PHE A 112 -23.52 -0.73 -8.54
CA PHE A 112 -24.95 -0.40 -8.51
C PHE A 112 -25.59 -0.60 -7.13
N CYS A 113 -25.16 -1.61 -6.36
CA CYS A 113 -25.73 -1.87 -5.03
C CYS A 113 -25.25 -0.86 -3.97
N VAL A 114 -24.01 -0.36 -4.09
CA VAL A 114 -23.49 0.71 -3.21
C VAL A 114 -24.30 2.01 -3.38
N CYS A 115 -24.64 2.38 -4.61
CA CYS A 115 -25.38 3.62 -4.89
C CYS A 115 -26.83 3.63 -4.37
N PHE A 116 -27.49 2.47 -4.24
CA PHE A 116 -28.93 2.41 -3.89
C PHE A 116 -29.23 2.23 -2.38
N LYS A 117 -28.21 2.00 -1.54
CA LYS A 117 -28.35 1.85 -0.06
C LYS A 117 -27.48 2.81 0.75
N MET A 118 -26.98 3.89 0.15
CA MET A 118 -26.18 4.87 0.87
C MET A 118 -27.05 5.74 1.79
N LYS A 119 -26.75 5.73 3.10
CA LYS A 119 -27.33 6.69 4.06
C LYS A 119 -27.07 8.13 3.56
N SER A 120 -28.05 9.02 3.67
CA SER A 120 -27.99 10.41 3.16
C SER A 120 -26.73 11.18 3.59
N GLY A 121 -26.20 10.93 4.79
CA GLY A 121 -24.95 11.52 5.27
C GLY A 121 -23.68 11.05 4.54
N LEU A 122 -23.63 9.79 4.07
CA LEU A 122 -22.50 9.25 3.30
C LEU A 122 -22.48 9.83 1.88
N LEU A 123 -23.66 9.96 1.26
CA LEU A 123 -23.81 10.61 -0.03
C LEU A 123 -23.36 12.08 0.04
N PHE A 124 -23.75 12.80 1.10
CA PHE A 124 -23.31 14.18 1.31
C PHE A 124 -21.79 14.29 1.46
N ALA A 125 -21.16 13.43 2.27
CA ALA A 125 -19.70 13.43 2.45
C ALA A 125 -18.94 13.12 1.14
N ILE A 126 -19.45 12.19 0.33
CA ILE A 126 -18.90 11.85 -0.98
C ILE A 126 -19.04 13.02 -1.95
N VAL A 127 -20.22 13.62 -2.06
CA VAL A 127 -20.47 14.78 -2.94
C VAL A 127 -19.61 15.97 -2.50
N ALA A 128 -19.52 16.27 -1.21
CA ALA A 128 -18.67 17.35 -0.71
C ALA A 128 -17.18 17.13 -1.03
N THR A 129 -16.71 15.89 -0.96
CA THR A 129 -15.32 15.52 -1.31
C THR A 129 -15.09 15.65 -2.81
N ILE A 130 -16.01 15.18 -3.65
CA ILE A 130 -15.94 15.31 -5.11
C ILE A 130 -15.94 16.81 -5.50
N VAL A 131 -16.82 17.62 -4.92
CA VAL A 131 -16.88 19.06 -5.15
C VAL A 131 -15.58 19.74 -4.73
N ALA A 132 -14.97 19.35 -3.61
CA ALA A 132 -13.68 19.87 -3.17
C ALA A 132 -12.54 19.52 -4.15
N ILE A 133 -12.50 18.26 -4.63
CA ILE A 133 -11.53 17.80 -5.63
C ILE A 133 -11.70 18.57 -6.94
N LEU A 134 -12.92 18.69 -7.46
CA LEU A 134 -13.25 19.45 -8.66
C LEU A 134 -12.90 20.94 -8.51
N ALA A 135 -12.99 21.48 -7.29
CA ALA A 135 -12.57 22.83 -6.95
C ALA A 135 -11.05 22.98 -6.70
N ASN A 136 -10.23 21.94 -6.91
CA ASN A 136 -8.79 21.92 -6.60
C ASN A 136 -8.46 22.26 -5.14
N VAL A 137 -9.32 21.84 -4.20
CA VAL A 137 -9.11 21.97 -2.75
C VAL A 137 -8.80 20.59 -2.18
N VAL A 138 -7.57 20.40 -1.69
CA VAL A 138 -7.22 19.20 -0.91
C VAL A 138 -7.85 19.35 0.48
N PRO A 139 -8.81 18.51 0.88
CA PRO A 139 -9.39 18.58 2.21
C PRO A 139 -8.33 18.23 3.25
N ILE A 140 -8.17 19.09 4.26
CA ILE A 140 -7.28 18.86 5.39
C ILE A 140 -8.15 18.35 6.54
N TYR A 141 -7.92 17.10 6.95
CA TYR A 141 -8.58 16.50 8.11
C TYR A 141 -7.69 16.64 9.33
N VAL A 142 -8.23 17.27 10.38
CA VAL A 142 -7.59 17.38 11.70
C VAL A 142 -8.51 16.69 12.71
N TYR A 143 -7.94 15.81 13.51
CA TYR A 143 -8.66 15.10 14.57
C TYR A 143 -8.32 15.72 15.92
N GLU A 144 -9.34 15.90 16.76
CA GLU A 144 -9.16 16.48 18.09
C GLU A 144 -8.22 15.61 18.93
N GLY A 145 -7.26 16.22 19.64
CA GLY A 145 -6.30 15.51 20.47
C GLY A 145 -5.12 14.84 19.74
N ILE A 146 -5.08 14.85 18.41
CA ILE A 146 -3.98 14.25 17.63
C ILE A 146 -3.35 15.30 16.70
N PRO A 147 -2.11 15.76 16.95
CA PRO A 147 -1.51 16.84 16.17
C PRO A 147 -1.18 16.38 14.73
N GLY A 148 -1.57 17.15 13.72
CA GLY A 148 -1.20 16.91 12.32
C GLY A 148 -2.38 16.90 11.34
N VAL A 149 -2.08 16.58 10.09
CA VAL A 149 -3.07 16.36 9.03
C VAL A 149 -3.26 14.86 8.88
N TYR A 150 -4.46 14.36 8.64
CA TYR A 150 -4.77 12.92 8.60
C TYR A 150 -5.52 12.51 7.33
N PRO A 151 -5.54 11.21 6.98
CA PRO A 151 -6.43 10.70 5.95
C PRO A 151 -7.90 10.95 6.34
N PRO A 152 -8.83 10.94 5.36
CA PRO A 152 -10.25 11.09 5.64
C PRO A 152 -10.81 9.99 6.57
N PRO A 153 -12.01 10.20 7.14
CA PRO A 153 -12.72 9.16 7.89
C PRO A 153 -12.94 7.89 7.06
N TRP A 154 -13.02 6.74 7.74
CA TRP A 154 -13.14 5.41 7.12
C TRP A 154 -14.14 5.32 5.95
N PRO A 155 -15.40 5.80 6.05
CA PRO A 155 -16.33 5.68 4.93
C PRO A 155 -15.87 6.40 3.66
N VAL A 156 -15.22 7.56 3.81
CA VAL A 156 -14.68 8.35 2.70
C VAL A 156 -13.40 7.72 2.17
N TYR A 157 -12.51 7.28 3.06
CA TYR A 157 -11.27 6.61 2.68
C TYR A 157 -11.53 5.31 1.89
N THR A 158 -12.38 4.42 2.42
CA THR A 158 -12.75 3.16 1.77
C THR A 158 -13.43 3.40 0.43
N PHE A 159 -14.37 4.36 0.35
CA PHE A 159 -15.00 4.72 -0.92
C PHE A 159 -13.98 5.24 -1.93
N GLY A 160 -13.01 6.04 -1.50
CA GLY A 160 -11.91 6.51 -2.34
C GLY A 160 -11.07 5.37 -2.92
N LEU A 161 -10.72 4.36 -2.10
CA LEU A 161 -9.99 3.18 -2.58
C LEU A 161 -10.79 2.39 -3.62
N VAL A 162 -12.09 2.16 -3.38
CA VAL A 162 -12.96 1.46 -4.33
C VAL A 162 -13.03 2.22 -5.66
N LEU A 163 -13.15 3.55 -5.63
CA LEU A 163 -13.12 4.36 -6.83
C LEU A 163 -11.78 4.23 -7.56
N ILE A 164 -10.65 4.36 -6.86
CA ILE A 164 -9.31 4.23 -7.47
C ILE A 164 -9.17 2.86 -8.13
N ASP A 165 -9.52 1.78 -7.42
CA ASP A 165 -9.42 0.42 -7.95
C ASP A 165 -10.34 0.24 -9.18
N SER A 166 -11.55 0.81 -9.15
CA SER A 166 -12.50 0.76 -10.27
C SER A 166 -12.02 1.54 -11.49
N PHE A 167 -11.51 2.77 -11.30
CA PHE A 167 -10.97 3.58 -12.38
C PHE A 167 -9.69 2.99 -12.95
N GLN A 168 -8.81 2.43 -12.11
CA GLN A 168 -7.63 1.74 -12.58
C GLN A 168 -8.00 0.49 -13.40
N ALA A 169 -8.99 -0.29 -12.96
CA ALA A 169 -9.50 -1.42 -13.74
C ALA A 169 -10.07 -0.97 -15.11
N LEU A 170 -10.80 0.14 -15.15
CA LEU A 170 -11.29 0.71 -16.39
C LEU A 170 -10.14 1.18 -17.30
N LEU A 171 -9.13 1.86 -16.74
CA LEU A 171 -7.95 2.31 -17.48
C LEU A 171 -7.16 1.13 -18.04
N ASP A 172 -6.96 0.08 -17.24
CA ASP A 172 -6.32 -1.16 -17.67
C ASP A 172 -7.14 -1.84 -18.78
N PHE A 173 -8.48 -1.80 -18.70
CA PHE A 173 -9.35 -2.39 -19.71
C PHE A 173 -9.28 -1.66 -21.07
N ILE A 174 -9.26 -0.32 -21.07
CA ILE A 174 -9.26 0.48 -22.31
C ILE A 174 -7.86 0.71 -22.89
N THR A 175 -6.80 0.52 -22.10
CA THR A 175 -5.42 0.73 -22.57
C THR A 175 -4.96 -0.49 -23.36
N PRO A 176 -4.50 -0.36 -24.62
CA PRO A 176 -3.96 -1.48 -25.38
C PRO A 176 -2.85 -2.21 -24.61
N PRO A 177 -2.79 -3.57 -24.65
CA PRO A 177 -1.80 -4.34 -23.90
C PRO A 177 -0.35 -3.93 -24.19
N GLU A 178 -0.03 -3.55 -25.42
CA GLU A 178 1.30 -3.10 -25.83
C GLU A 178 1.68 -1.79 -25.12
N LEU A 179 0.73 -0.88 -24.93
CA LEU A 179 0.96 0.36 -24.21
C LEU A 179 1.11 0.12 -22.70
N GLN A 180 0.40 -0.87 -22.15
CA GLN A 180 0.62 -1.30 -20.76
C GLN A 180 2.03 -1.90 -20.59
N ALA A 181 2.47 -2.73 -21.53
CA ALA A 181 3.82 -3.32 -21.52
C ALA A 181 4.91 -2.24 -21.62
N VAL A 182 4.72 -1.22 -22.46
CA VAL A 182 5.65 -0.08 -22.55
C VAL A 182 5.75 0.66 -21.22
N LYS A 183 4.62 0.93 -20.54
CA LYS A 183 4.62 1.56 -19.21
C LYS A 183 5.43 0.74 -18.20
N LEU A 184 5.27 -0.59 -18.20
CA LEU A 184 6.04 -1.46 -17.30
C LEU A 184 7.53 -1.49 -17.65
N ALA A 185 7.87 -1.56 -18.94
CA ALA A 185 9.27 -1.59 -19.41
C ALA A 185 10.01 -0.28 -19.12
N GLN A 186 9.30 0.84 -19.02
CA GLN A 186 9.87 2.17 -18.79
C GLN A 186 9.75 2.65 -17.34
N ALA A 187 9.04 1.94 -16.46
CA ALA A 187 8.77 2.39 -15.08
C ALA A 187 10.03 2.70 -14.26
N TYR A 188 11.16 2.04 -14.54
CA TYR A 188 12.43 2.35 -13.87
C TYR A 188 12.92 3.78 -14.21
N GLN A 189 12.63 4.28 -15.41
CA GLN A 189 13.03 5.61 -15.88
C GLN A 189 12.35 6.70 -15.05
N ASP A 190 11.08 6.50 -14.70
CA ASP A 190 10.32 7.42 -13.84
C ASP A 190 11.02 7.58 -12.48
N THR A 191 11.46 6.45 -11.91
CA THR A 191 12.21 6.46 -10.64
C THR A 191 13.55 7.19 -10.80
N GLU A 192 14.27 6.98 -11.91
CA GLU A 192 15.55 7.66 -12.16
C GLU A 192 15.42 9.17 -12.37
N VAL A 193 14.32 9.64 -12.98
CA VAL A 193 14.04 11.08 -13.11
C VAL A 193 13.92 11.72 -11.72
N VAL A 194 13.09 11.14 -10.85
CA VAL A 194 12.87 11.66 -9.49
C VAL A 194 14.17 11.56 -8.67
N ASN A 195 14.87 10.42 -8.75
CA ASN A 195 16.14 10.18 -8.06
C ASN A 195 17.21 11.21 -8.47
N SER A 196 17.36 11.46 -9.76
CA SER A 196 18.34 12.42 -10.28
C SER A 196 18.08 13.83 -9.77
N LEU A 197 16.82 14.27 -9.78
CA LEU A 197 16.42 15.58 -9.27
C LEU A 197 16.58 15.70 -7.75
N ALA A 198 16.21 14.66 -7.00
CA ALA A 198 16.34 14.61 -5.54
C ALA A 198 17.82 14.63 -5.11
N ARG A 199 18.67 13.83 -5.78
CA ARG A 199 20.11 13.76 -5.54
C ARG A 199 20.80 15.08 -5.85
N ALA A 200 20.42 15.75 -6.94
CA ALA A 200 20.95 17.06 -7.29
C ALA A 200 20.50 18.18 -6.32
N GLY A 201 19.47 17.95 -5.49
CA GLY A 201 18.94 18.94 -4.57
C GLY A 201 17.86 19.86 -5.18
N VAL A 202 17.33 19.51 -6.35
CA VAL A 202 16.35 20.34 -7.09
C VAL A 202 15.05 20.52 -6.29
N PHE A 203 14.53 19.44 -5.70
CA PHE A 203 13.32 19.52 -4.87
C PHE A 203 13.54 20.38 -3.63
N HIS A 204 14.75 20.36 -3.04
CA HIS A 204 15.08 21.24 -1.91
C HIS A 204 15.03 22.72 -2.31
N VAL A 205 15.64 23.07 -3.45
CA VAL A 205 15.65 24.44 -3.98
C VAL A 205 14.22 24.92 -4.28
N LEU A 206 13.43 24.11 -4.98
CA LEU A 206 12.05 24.46 -5.32
C LEU A 206 11.14 24.56 -4.08
N HIS A 207 11.36 23.72 -3.07
CA HIS A 207 10.63 23.83 -1.80
C HIS A 207 11.02 25.09 -1.02
N SER A 208 12.29 25.46 -1.03
CA SER A 208 12.77 26.67 -0.34
C SER A 208 12.29 27.95 -1.01
N ALA A 209 12.03 27.92 -2.32
CA ALA A 209 11.55 29.07 -3.09
C ALA A 209 10.10 29.43 -2.75
N GLY A 210 9.92 30.51 -2.00
CA GLY A 210 8.62 30.98 -1.52
C GLY A 210 7.81 29.90 -0.80
N ASP A 211 8.45 29.01 -0.03
CA ASP A 211 7.76 27.90 0.66
C ASP A 211 7.00 26.98 -0.32
N GLY A 212 7.64 26.68 -1.46
CA GLY A 212 7.09 25.88 -2.55
C GLY A 212 6.00 26.59 -3.37
N LYS A 213 5.83 27.91 -3.20
CA LYS A 213 4.83 28.72 -3.91
C LYS A 213 5.40 29.48 -5.10
N GLU A 214 6.72 29.66 -5.15
CA GLU A 214 7.41 30.41 -6.21
C GLU A 214 7.67 29.55 -7.45
N PHE A 215 7.58 30.15 -8.64
CA PHE A 215 7.92 29.52 -9.92
C PHE A 215 9.28 30.00 -10.40
N LEU A 216 10.24 29.08 -10.57
CA LEU A 216 11.60 29.37 -11.00
C LEU A 216 11.89 28.84 -12.40
N SER A 217 12.72 29.55 -13.17
CA SER A 217 13.26 29.03 -14.45
C SER A 217 14.42 28.06 -14.20
N CYS A 218 14.74 27.20 -15.17
CA CYS A 218 15.85 26.24 -14.99
C CYS A 218 17.21 26.92 -14.72
N PRO A 219 17.57 28.05 -15.37
CA PRO A 219 18.79 28.78 -15.02
C PRO A 219 18.78 29.33 -13.58
N GLU A 220 17.64 29.79 -13.08
CA GLU A 220 17.49 30.23 -11.68
C GLU A 220 17.68 29.06 -10.71
N ILE A 221 17.11 27.89 -11.02
CA ILE A 221 17.25 26.68 -10.21
C ILE A 221 18.72 26.22 -10.22
N ALA A 222 19.33 26.09 -11.40
CA ALA A 222 20.71 25.61 -11.56
C ALA A 222 21.71 26.48 -10.78
N LYS A 223 21.55 27.81 -10.78
CA LYS A 223 22.38 28.74 -10.00
C LYS A 223 22.27 28.58 -8.48
N ARG A 224 21.17 28.00 -7.99
CA ARG A 224 20.91 27.78 -6.56
C ARG A 224 21.35 26.39 -6.09
N LEU A 225 21.80 25.50 -7.00
CA LEU A 225 22.27 24.17 -6.64
C LEU A 225 23.74 24.22 -6.20
N PRO A 226 24.16 23.31 -5.30
CA PRO A 226 25.53 23.29 -4.77
C PRO A 226 26.57 22.76 -5.77
N SER A 227 26.13 22.26 -6.93
CA SER A 227 27.00 21.69 -7.97
C SER A 227 26.59 22.24 -9.33
N ASP A 228 27.55 22.32 -10.26
CA ASP A 228 27.28 22.78 -11.61
C ASP A 228 26.31 21.83 -12.32
N VAL A 229 25.12 22.35 -12.64
CA VAL A 229 24.08 21.62 -13.35
C VAL A 229 23.82 22.29 -14.68
N TYR A 230 23.89 21.50 -15.75
CA TYR A 230 23.60 21.98 -17.10
C TYR A 230 22.10 22.25 -17.26
N ALA A 231 21.73 23.54 -17.25
CA ALA A 231 20.33 23.99 -17.21
C ALA A 231 19.43 23.38 -18.31
N PRO A 232 19.88 23.18 -19.57
CA PRO A 232 19.05 22.52 -20.59
C PRO A 232 18.66 21.07 -20.24
N PHE A 233 19.54 20.31 -19.59
CA PHE A 233 19.20 18.95 -19.13
C PHE A 233 18.27 18.98 -17.92
N LEU A 234 18.49 19.93 -17.00
CA LEU A 234 17.59 20.16 -15.89
C LEU A 234 16.16 20.47 -16.36
N CYS A 235 15.98 21.31 -17.39
CA CYS A 235 14.66 21.57 -17.94
C CYS A 235 13.97 20.29 -18.43
N ARG A 236 14.68 19.44 -19.18
CA ARG A 236 14.11 18.18 -19.69
C ARG A 236 13.68 17.24 -18.56
N LEU A 237 14.48 17.14 -17.49
CA LEU A 237 14.12 16.35 -16.30
C LEU A 237 12.93 16.95 -15.54
N LEU A 238 12.84 18.29 -15.42
CA LEU A 238 11.72 18.95 -14.78
C LEU A 238 10.41 18.83 -15.58
N GLU A 239 10.49 18.79 -16.90
CA GLU A 239 9.34 18.48 -17.76
C GLU A 239 8.86 17.04 -17.56
N ALA A 240 9.77 16.07 -17.49
CA ALA A 240 9.42 14.70 -17.15
C ALA A 240 8.81 14.62 -15.72
N ALA A 241 9.39 15.32 -14.75
CA ALA A 241 8.88 15.37 -13.38
C ALA A 241 7.51 16.05 -13.26
N GLU A 242 7.12 16.90 -14.21
CA GLU A 242 5.77 17.48 -14.28
C GLU A 242 4.75 16.41 -14.64
N LEU A 243 5.07 15.55 -15.62
CA LEU A 243 4.23 14.40 -16.00
C LEU A 243 4.12 13.35 -14.89
N LEU A 244 5.13 13.25 -14.02
CA LEU A 244 5.11 12.44 -12.80
C LEU A 244 4.41 13.14 -11.62
N GLY A 245 3.94 14.37 -11.82
CA GLY A 245 3.22 15.14 -10.81
C GLY A 245 4.08 15.71 -9.67
N ALA A 246 5.41 15.64 -9.77
CA ALA A 246 6.33 16.15 -8.73
C ALA A 246 6.53 17.67 -8.80
N VAL A 247 6.31 18.28 -9.97
CA VAL A 247 6.34 19.73 -10.18
C VAL A 247 5.14 20.19 -11.02
N LYS A 248 4.86 21.49 -11.04
CA LYS A 248 3.97 22.15 -12.00
C LYS A 248 4.81 23.06 -12.89
N VAL A 249 4.48 23.10 -14.17
CA VAL A 249 5.07 24.04 -15.14
C VAL A 249 4.08 25.14 -15.51
N LYS A 250 4.59 26.33 -15.79
CA LYS A 250 3.87 27.40 -16.50
C LYS A 250 4.80 28.05 -17.52
N GLU A 251 4.24 28.52 -18.62
CA GLU A 251 4.95 29.32 -19.61
C GLU A 251 4.72 30.82 -19.32
N VAL A 252 5.78 31.62 -19.39
CA VAL A 252 5.73 33.06 -19.11
C VAL A 252 6.38 33.85 -20.26
N GLY A 253 5.75 34.98 -20.62
CA GLY A 253 6.27 35.90 -21.63
C GLY A 253 6.05 35.45 -23.08
N ALA A 254 6.49 36.27 -24.03
CA ALA A 254 6.33 36.02 -25.46
C ALA A 254 7.16 34.83 -25.95
N GLU A 255 8.31 34.57 -25.32
CA GLU A 255 9.20 33.45 -25.63
C GLU A 255 8.78 32.13 -24.98
N LYS A 256 7.66 32.12 -24.23
CA LYS A 256 7.15 30.94 -23.51
C LYS A 256 8.21 30.30 -22.59
N GLU A 257 8.90 31.12 -21.80
CA GLU A 257 9.87 30.62 -20.81
C GLU A 257 9.16 29.69 -19.82
N LYS A 258 9.61 28.43 -19.74
CA LYS A 258 9.09 27.46 -18.79
C LYS A 258 9.62 27.74 -17.38
N ARG A 259 8.70 27.88 -16.44
CA ARG A 259 9.00 28.02 -15.01
C ARG A 259 8.31 26.93 -14.21
N PHE A 260 9.00 26.42 -13.19
CA PHE A 260 8.61 25.25 -12.43
C PHE A 260 8.40 25.59 -10.95
N ARG A 261 7.43 24.91 -10.34
CA ARG A 261 7.13 24.99 -8.91
C ARG A 261 6.85 23.60 -8.36
N ILE A 262 7.31 23.31 -7.16
CA ILE A 262 7.11 22.00 -6.52
C ILE A 262 5.63 21.71 -6.19
N THR A 263 5.22 20.44 -6.27
CA THR A 263 3.93 19.95 -5.76
C THR A 263 4.08 19.35 -4.37
N GLU A 264 2.98 18.93 -3.74
CA GLU A 264 3.05 18.16 -2.49
C GLU A 264 3.78 16.82 -2.67
N VAL A 265 3.66 16.18 -3.85
CA VAL A 265 4.44 14.97 -4.20
C VAL A 265 5.92 15.30 -4.27
N GLY A 266 6.32 16.39 -4.95
CA GLY A 266 7.73 16.78 -5.02
C GLY A 266 8.32 17.15 -3.65
N LYS A 267 7.52 17.76 -2.76
CA LYS A 267 7.96 18.10 -1.38
C LYS A 267 8.38 16.87 -0.59
N ALA A 268 7.75 15.72 -0.86
CA ALA A 268 8.10 14.44 -0.25
C ALA A 268 9.55 14.00 -0.51
N PHE A 269 10.21 14.56 -1.54
CA PHE A 269 11.60 14.26 -1.90
C PHE A 269 12.57 15.42 -1.62
N SER A 270 12.14 16.44 -0.86
CA SER A 270 12.87 17.71 -0.74
C SER A 270 13.97 17.73 0.34
N GLY A 271 14.06 16.72 1.21
CA GLY A 271 14.93 16.78 2.39
C GLY A 271 14.36 17.60 3.56
N LYS A 272 13.14 18.16 3.43
CA LYS A 272 12.44 18.92 4.47
C LYS A 272 11.20 18.20 5.01
N GLY A 273 10.95 16.97 4.55
CA GLY A 273 9.72 16.22 4.82
C GLY A 273 8.46 16.82 4.20
N THR A 274 7.35 16.09 4.29
CA THR A 274 6.00 16.61 4.01
C THR A 274 5.37 17.22 5.26
N THR A 275 4.08 17.58 5.20
CA THR A 275 3.31 18.08 6.36
C THR A 275 3.29 17.12 7.56
N ASN A 276 3.61 15.84 7.37
CA ASN A 276 3.72 14.84 8.44
C ASN A 276 5.18 14.57 8.89
N GLY A 277 6.16 15.30 8.37
CA GLY A 277 7.59 15.12 8.67
C GLY A 277 8.25 13.92 8.01
N ALA A 278 7.51 13.04 7.32
CA ALA A 278 8.09 11.95 6.54
C ALA A 278 8.78 12.50 5.30
N ASP A 279 10.02 12.06 5.05
CA ASP A 279 10.80 12.40 3.87
C ASP A 279 11.17 11.16 3.08
N TRP A 280 10.60 11.04 1.89
CA TRP A 280 10.80 9.93 0.99
C TRP A 280 12.11 10.04 0.19
N LYS A 281 12.87 11.13 0.35
CA LYS A 281 14.20 11.26 -0.25
C LYS A 281 15.14 10.15 0.24
N ASP A 282 15.28 9.93 1.55
CA ASP A 282 16.19 8.90 2.06
C ASP A 282 15.76 7.50 1.60
N PHE A 283 14.45 7.24 1.51
CA PHE A 283 13.92 6.00 0.94
C PHE A 283 14.27 5.81 -0.54
N LEU A 284 14.18 6.87 -1.33
CA LEU A 284 14.58 6.85 -2.74
C LEU A 284 16.10 6.61 -2.87
N MET A 285 16.90 7.24 -2.02
CA MET A 285 18.36 7.11 -2.03
C MET A 285 18.81 5.70 -1.57
N VAL A 286 18.17 5.10 -0.57
CA VAL A 286 18.54 3.76 -0.08
C VAL A 286 18.29 2.68 -1.15
N GLY A 287 17.24 2.83 -1.97
CA GLY A 287 16.99 1.97 -3.14
C GLY A 287 18.08 2.04 -4.23
N ARG A 288 19.04 2.96 -4.09
CA ARG A 288 20.21 3.14 -4.97
C ARG A 288 21.54 3.03 -4.23
N ALA A 289 21.49 2.63 -2.96
CA ALA A 289 22.69 2.31 -2.19
C ALA A 289 23.38 1.06 -2.74
N GLU A 290 24.67 0.95 -2.48
CA GLU A 290 25.48 -0.22 -2.78
C GLU A 290 24.86 -1.47 -2.13
N GLY A 291 24.82 -2.58 -2.87
CA GLY A 291 24.19 -3.84 -2.47
C GLY A 291 22.70 -3.87 -2.82
N ILE A 292 21.92 -2.87 -2.37
CA ILE A 292 20.47 -2.81 -2.64
C ILE A 292 20.19 -2.61 -4.13
N ARG A 293 20.95 -1.75 -4.81
CA ARG A 293 20.74 -1.54 -6.25
C ARG A 293 21.01 -2.84 -7.02
N GLU A 294 22.10 -3.51 -6.72
CA GLU A 294 22.51 -4.75 -7.38
C GLU A 294 21.56 -5.91 -7.06
N SER A 295 20.98 -5.94 -5.85
CA SER A 295 20.01 -6.96 -5.46
C SER A 295 18.80 -6.99 -6.40
N TRP A 296 18.30 -5.83 -6.80
CA TRP A 296 17.20 -5.71 -7.75
C TRP A 296 17.62 -5.93 -9.21
N HIS A 297 18.73 -5.31 -9.63
CA HIS A 297 19.11 -5.26 -11.05
C HIS A 297 19.78 -6.53 -11.56
N THR A 298 20.63 -7.16 -10.74
CA THR A 298 21.41 -8.34 -11.14
C THR A 298 21.04 -9.57 -10.34
N GLY A 299 20.71 -9.40 -9.06
CA GLY A 299 20.44 -10.51 -8.15
C GLY A 299 19.05 -11.15 -8.31
N LEU A 300 18.00 -10.34 -8.38
CA LEU A 300 16.61 -10.81 -8.40
C LEU A 300 16.29 -11.78 -9.55
N PRO A 301 16.79 -11.61 -10.79
CA PRO A 301 16.62 -12.61 -11.84
C PRO A 301 17.26 -13.97 -11.51
N LEU A 302 18.39 -13.97 -10.79
CA LEU A 302 19.10 -15.19 -10.38
C LEU A 302 18.38 -15.89 -9.22
N ALA A 303 17.79 -15.11 -8.30
CA ALA A 303 17.02 -15.61 -7.16
C ALA A 303 15.92 -16.60 -7.57
N LEU A 304 15.30 -16.41 -8.76
CA LEU A 304 14.29 -17.31 -9.31
C LEU A 304 14.80 -18.74 -9.54
N SER A 305 16.10 -18.91 -9.79
CA SER A 305 16.71 -20.22 -10.07
C SER A 305 17.39 -20.82 -8.84
N THR A 306 17.86 -19.99 -7.92
CA THR A 306 18.70 -20.43 -6.79
C THR A 306 17.94 -20.53 -5.48
N GLY A 307 16.81 -19.83 -5.35
CA GLY A 307 16.08 -19.70 -4.09
C GLY A 307 16.82 -18.86 -3.03
N ARG A 308 17.98 -18.27 -3.35
CA ARG A 308 18.66 -17.29 -2.50
C ARG A 308 18.12 -15.89 -2.80
N SER A 309 18.29 -14.96 -1.87
CA SER A 309 17.86 -13.58 -2.08
C SER A 309 18.66 -12.88 -3.18
N GLY A 310 18.05 -11.87 -3.80
CA GLY A 310 18.76 -11.06 -4.80
C GLY A 310 20.03 -10.43 -4.25
N PHE A 311 20.02 -10.02 -2.98
CA PHE A 311 21.15 -9.38 -2.32
C PHE A 311 22.30 -10.35 -2.14
N MET A 312 22.02 -11.57 -1.71
CA MET A 312 23.03 -12.62 -1.63
C MET A 312 23.61 -12.91 -3.01
N GLU A 313 22.76 -13.10 -4.03
CA GLU A 313 23.25 -13.36 -5.40
C GLU A 313 24.15 -12.25 -5.95
N ALA A 314 23.83 -11.00 -5.62
CA ALA A 314 24.57 -9.84 -6.09
C ALA A 314 25.88 -9.58 -5.33
N THR A 315 25.90 -9.83 -4.01
CA THR A 315 26.99 -9.38 -3.13
C THR A 315 27.81 -10.51 -2.50
N GLY A 316 27.25 -11.72 -2.44
CA GLY A 316 27.85 -12.85 -1.73
C GLY A 316 27.72 -12.81 -0.21
N SER A 317 26.89 -11.91 0.35
CA SER A 317 26.68 -11.76 1.80
C SER A 317 25.24 -11.39 2.11
N GLU A 318 24.80 -11.60 3.36
CA GLU A 318 23.51 -11.11 3.82
C GLU A 318 23.54 -9.58 4.05
N MET A 319 22.38 -8.91 3.96
CA MET A 319 22.29 -7.45 4.00
C MET A 319 22.94 -6.84 5.25
N TRP A 320 22.62 -7.37 6.42
CA TRP A 320 23.06 -6.79 7.69
C TRP A 320 24.57 -6.94 7.90
N GLU A 321 25.15 -8.07 7.50
CA GLU A 321 26.60 -8.31 7.50
C GLU A 321 27.32 -7.38 6.51
N PHE A 322 26.67 -7.10 5.37
CA PHE A 322 27.20 -6.17 4.38
C PHE A 322 27.19 -4.71 4.87
N PHE A 323 26.21 -4.33 5.69
CA PHE A 323 26.07 -2.97 6.25
C PHE A 323 26.97 -2.69 7.43
N GLU A 324 27.30 -3.70 8.25
CA GLU A 324 28.12 -3.54 9.45
C GLU A 324 29.46 -2.80 9.20
N PRO A 325 30.27 -3.14 8.18
CA PRO A 325 31.49 -2.39 7.87
C PRO A 325 31.23 -1.06 7.11
N ARG A 326 29.98 -0.69 6.85
CA ARG A 326 29.55 0.45 6.02
C ARG A 326 28.55 1.36 6.76
N PRO A 327 28.98 2.09 7.80
CA PRO A 327 28.09 2.91 8.64
C PRO A 327 27.34 4.00 7.86
N GLN A 328 27.87 4.46 6.73
CA GLN A 328 27.19 5.42 5.85
C GLN A 328 25.95 4.83 5.15
N VAL A 329 25.99 3.54 4.79
CA VAL A 329 24.87 2.85 4.14
C VAL A 329 23.82 2.50 5.19
N GLU A 330 24.26 1.95 6.32
CA GLU A 330 23.38 1.67 7.46
C GLU A 330 22.68 2.95 7.95
N GLY A 331 23.43 4.05 8.11
CA GLY A 331 22.84 5.33 8.52
C GLY A 331 21.86 5.91 7.50
N LEU A 332 22.00 5.61 6.20
CA LEU A 332 21.01 5.97 5.18
C LEU A 332 19.75 5.10 5.29
N PHE A 333 19.93 3.79 5.50
CA PHE A 333 18.83 2.85 5.74
C PHE A 333 18.00 3.25 6.97
N ASP A 334 18.68 3.56 8.09
CA ASP A 334 18.05 4.01 9.33
C ASP A 334 17.17 5.25 9.11
N ARG A 335 17.68 6.25 8.37
CA ARG A 335 16.90 7.47 8.05
C ARG A 335 15.71 7.17 7.15
N ALA A 336 15.87 6.28 6.17
CA ALA A 336 14.78 5.83 5.32
C ALA A 336 13.67 5.15 6.16
N MET A 337 14.03 4.25 7.07
CA MET A 337 13.08 3.55 7.94
C MET A 337 12.41 4.50 8.94
N ARG A 338 13.12 5.51 9.44
CA ARG A 338 12.52 6.58 10.24
C ARG A 338 11.43 7.31 9.47
N SER A 339 11.66 7.70 8.22
CA SER A 339 10.66 8.39 7.39
C SER A 339 9.42 7.54 7.14
N ILE A 340 9.58 6.25 6.82
CA ILE A 340 8.45 5.32 6.68
C ILE A 340 7.69 5.24 8.00
N THR A 341 8.40 5.10 9.11
CA THR A 341 7.78 4.97 10.45
C THR A 341 6.97 6.20 10.82
N LEU A 342 7.44 7.41 10.51
CA LEU A 342 6.66 8.64 10.71
C LEU A 342 5.33 8.61 9.95
N ASP A 343 5.31 8.08 8.72
CA ASP A 343 4.09 7.96 7.92
C ASP A 343 3.16 6.86 8.47
N CYS A 344 3.69 5.67 8.81
CA CYS A 344 2.90 4.57 9.37
C CYS A 344 2.27 4.93 10.73
N MET A 345 3.02 5.61 11.60
CA MET A 345 2.53 5.96 12.94
C MET A 345 1.37 6.95 12.90
N ARG A 346 1.29 7.80 11.88
CA ARG A 346 0.18 8.73 11.68
C ARG A 346 -1.16 8.00 11.59
N THR A 347 -1.23 6.88 10.87
CA THR A 347 -2.46 6.10 10.75
C THR A 347 -2.67 5.21 11.96
N ALA A 348 -1.59 4.65 12.51
CA ALA A 348 -1.67 3.81 13.72
C ALA A 348 -2.19 4.58 14.94
N LEU A 349 -1.68 5.79 15.21
CA LEU A 349 -2.13 6.62 16.33
C LEU A 349 -3.61 7.02 16.23
N LEU A 350 -4.15 7.03 15.02
CA LEU A 350 -5.52 7.42 14.76
C LEU A 350 -6.49 6.23 14.80
N ASP A 351 -6.04 5.05 14.37
CA ASP A 351 -6.86 3.84 14.27
C ASP A 351 -6.66 2.85 15.45
N TYR A 352 -5.66 3.06 16.31
CA TYR A 352 -5.34 2.21 17.45
C TYR A 352 -5.18 2.98 18.77
N LYS A 353 -5.75 2.44 19.86
CA LYS A 353 -5.81 3.08 21.18
C LYS A 353 -4.59 2.75 22.05
N PHE A 354 -3.44 3.35 21.74
CA PHE A 354 -2.22 3.15 22.53
C PHE A 354 -2.33 3.65 23.99
N GLY A 355 -3.20 4.62 24.26
CA GLY A 355 -3.37 5.21 25.59
C GLY A 355 -4.02 4.28 26.63
N GLU A 356 -4.45 3.07 26.25
CA GLU A 356 -4.96 2.06 27.17
C GLU A 356 -3.82 1.34 27.93
N PHE A 357 -2.57 1.54 27.52
CA PHE A 357 -1.37 0.91 28.09
C PHE A 357 -0.54 1.90 28.91
N ALA A 358 0.13 1.42 29.94
CA ALA A 358 1.01 2.23 30.78
C ALA A 358 2.46 2.25 30.28
N SER A 359 2.93 1.16 29.66
CA SER A 359 4.30 1.05 29.20
C SER A 359 4.49 0.23 27.91
N MET A 360 5.29 0.76 26.99
CA MET A 360 5.50 0.16 25.67
C MET A 360 6.96 -0.25 25.44
N CYS A 361 7.18 -1.48 25.01
CA CYS A 361 8.46 -2.03 24.58
C CYS A 361 8.48 -2.15 23.05
N ASP A 362 9.29 -1.32 22.41
CA ASP A 362 9.46 -1.27 20.95
C ASP A 362 10.63 -2.20 20.56
N ILE A 363 10.31 -3.42 20.13
CA ILE A 363 11.26 -4.50 19.86
C ILE A 363 11.72 -4.41 18.40
N GLY A 364 13.02 -4.22 18.19
CA GLY A 364 13.56 -3.81 16.89
C GLY A 364 13.21 -2.35 16.56
N GLY A 365 13.12 -1.50 17.58
CA GLY A 365 12.56 -0.15 17.44
C GLY A 365 13.46 0.85 16.68
N GLY A 366 14.68 0.46 16.31
CA GLY A 366 15.63 1.29 15.60
C GLY A 366 15.91 2.59 16.34
N TRP A 367 15.56 3.72 15.72
CA TRP A 367 15.70 5.05 16.32
C TRP A 367 14.64 5.37 17.38
N GLY A 368 13.79 4.40 17.76
CA GLY A 368 12.68 4.58 18.68
C GLY A 368 11.61 5.52 18.15
N THR A 369 11.53 5.71 16.83
CA THR A 369 10.63 6.72 16.22
C THR A 369 9.16 6.37 16.48
N ALA A 370 8.81 5.08 16.43
CA ALA A 370 7.45 4.63 16.73
C ALA A 370 7.09 4.92 18.19
N LEU A 371 7.92 4.47 19.13
CA LEU A 371 7.75 4.78 20.54
C LEU A 371 7.65 6.28 20.82
N GLN A 372 8.54 7.10 20.25
CA GLN A 372 8.51 8.55 20.43
C GLN A 372 7.15 9.15 20.04
N LYS A 373 6.57 8.71 18.90
CA LYS A 373 5.25 9.17 18.46
C LYS A 373 4.12 8.71 19.37
N VAL A 374 4.19 7.50 19.91
CA VAL A 374 3.24 7.04 20.93
C VAL A 374 3.35 7.86 22.21
N LEU A 375 4.56 8.12 22.70
CA LEU A 375 4.80 8.89 23.91
C LEU A 375 4.40 10.37 23.79
N GLU A 376 4.60 10.98 22.62
CA GLU A 376 4.15 12.35 22.33
C GLU A 376 2.61 12.46 22.40
N ALA A 377 1.89 11.44 21.90
CA ALA A 377 0.44 11.40 21.94
C ALA A 377 -0.13 10.96 23.30
N ASN A 378 0.67 10.28 24.14
CA ASN A 378 0.25 9.72 25.42
C ASN A 378 1.22 10.17 26.55
N PRO A 379 0.95 11.31 27.21
CA PRO A 379 1.88 11.92 28.17
C PRO A 379 2.22 11.08 29.41
N SER A 380 1.32 10.18 29.81
CA SER A 380 1.51 9.27 30.96
C SER A 380 2.30 8.01 30.61
N LEU A 381 2.39 7.65 29.33
CA LEU A 381 3.05 6.44 28.86
C LEU A 381 4.57 6.61 28.97
N GLN A 382 5.27 5.53 29.31
CA GLN A 382 6.72 5.41 29.27
C GLN A 382 7.12 4.21 28.41
N GLY A 383 8.36 4.13 27.92
CA GLY A 383 8.72 2.96 27.16
C GLY A 383 10.19 2.65 27.08
N THR A 384 10.46 1.47 26.54
CA THR A 384 11.79 0.93 26.32
C THR A 384 11.95 0.63 24.83
N VAL A 385 13.00 1.15 24.21
CA VAL A 385 13.40 0.72 22.86
C VAL A 385 14.40 -0.42 23.01
N PHE A 386 14.14 -1.53 22.34
CA PHE A 386 15.05 -2.67 22.27
C PHE A 386 15.59 -2.81 20.86
N ASP A 387 16.91 -2.83 20.70
CA ASP A 387 17.58 -3.05 19.41
C ASP A 387 19.01 -3.58 19.62
N ARG A 388 19.76 -3.77 18.52
CA ARG A 388 21.17 -4.14 18.53
C ARG A 388 22.01 -3.07 19.27
N PRO A 389 23.11 -3.45 19.95
CA PRO A 389 23.93 -2.52 20.72
C PRO A 389 24.36 -1.25 19.97
N SER A 390 24.84 -1.39 18.72
CA SER A 390 25.29 -0.27 17.90
C SER A 390 24.16 0.70 17.53
N VAL A 391 22.95 0.19 17.32
CA VAL A 391 21.76 0.99 17.00
C VAL A 391 21.29 1.76 18.23
N VAL A 392 21.25 1.09 19.38
CA VAL A 392 20.88 1.70 20.67
C VAL A 392 21.79 2.87 21.02
N GLU A 393 23.11 2.67 20.93
CA GLU A 393 24.10 3.71 21.28
C GLU A 393 23.90 4.98 20.44
N ARG A 394 23.81 4.83 19.11
CA ARG A 394 23.61 5.97 18.20
C ARG A 394 22.25 6.65 18.41
N SER A 395 21.20 5.86 18.56
CA SER A 395 19.82 6.37 18.64
C SER A 395 19.53 7.10 19.95
N ALA A 396 20.05 6.59 21.07
CA ALA A 396 19.94 7.24 22.37
C ALA A 396 20.63 8.61 22.36
N ALA A 397 21.81 8.72 21.76
CA ALA A 397 22.53 9.99 21.64
C ALA A 397 21.72 11.03 20.83
N VAL A 398 21.14 10.60 19.70
CA VAL A 398 20.31 11.46 18.83
C VAL A 398 19.04 11.93 19.56
N LEU A 399 18.36 11.06 20.30
CA LEU A 399 17.16 11.45 21.05
C LEU A 399 17.49 12.45 22.18
N ASN A 400 18.53 12.17 22.96
CA ASN A 400 18.96 13.06 24.04
C ASN A 400 19.32 14.47 23.56
N GLN A 401 19.92 14.58 22.37
CA GLN A 401 20.25 15.88 21.76
C GLN A 401 19.02 16.61 21.23
N ASN A 402 18.11 15.91 20.56
CA ASN A 402 17.00 16.54 19.84
C ASN A 402 15.76 16.79 20.71
N ASN A 403 15.50 15.94 21.71
CA ASN A 403 14.33 16.04 22.57
C ASN A 403 14.63 15.49 23.99
N PRO A 404 15.41 16.23 24.81
CA PRO A 404 15.85 15.77 26.11
C PRO A 404 14.71 15.52 27.10
N GLU A 405 13.57 16.22 26.95
CA GLU A 405 12.40 16.00 27.81
C GLU A 405 11.70 14.67 27.50
N LEU A 406 11.55 14.34 26.21
CA LEU A 406 11.01 13.04 25.82
C LEU A 406 11.96 11.89 26.19
N ALA A 407 13.26 12.13 26.09
CA ALA A 407 14.29 11.14 26.45
C ALA A 407 14.17 10.63 27.89
N LYS A 408 13.69 11.46 28.84
CA LYS A 408 13.44 11.05 30.24
C LYS A 408 12.39 9.94 30.38
N ARG A 409 11.53 9.75 29.37
CA ARG A 409 10.49 8.70 29.34
C ARG A 409 10.87 7.50 28.47
N VAL A 410 12.07 7.51 27.90
CA VAL A 410 12.58 6.43 27.03
C VAL A 410 13.77 5.76 27.69
N LYS A 411 13.63 4.47 27.97
CA LYS A 411 14.75 3.59 28.29
C LYS A 411 15.25 2.92 27.01
N TRP A 412 16.49 2.46 27.07
CA TRP A 412 17.12 1.74 25.98
C TRP A 412 17.64 0.40 26.49
N ALA A 413 17.32 -0.68 25.78
CA ALA A 413 17.79 -2.02 26.03
C ALA A 413 18.53 -2.53 24.80
N ALA A 414 19.73 -3.05 24.98
CA ALA A 414 20.55 -3.59 23.90
C ALA A 414 20.56 -5.12 23.97
N GLY A 415 20.39 -5.78 22.84
CA GLY A 415 20.46 -7.24 22.77
C GLY A 415 20.12 -7.77 21.37
N SER A 416 19.79 -9.05 21.32
CA SER A 416 19.25 -9.70 20.13
C SER A 416 17.98 -10.44 20.50
N PHE A 417 16.95 -10.35 19.65
CA PHE A 417 15.75 -11.14 19.85
C PHE A 417 15.93 -12.59 19.37
N LEU A 418 16.98 -12.88 18.60
CA LEU A 418 17.26 -14.22 18.07
C LEU A 418 17.87 -15.14 19.13
N ASP A 419 18.67 -14.58 20.05
CA ASP A 419 19.18 -15.29 21.22
C ASP A 419 18.30 -15.10 22.46
N GLY A 420 17.30 -14.20 22.38
CA GLY A 420 16.39 -13.85 23.47
C GLY A 420 17.03 -13.02 24.58
N GLY A 421 18.29 -12.61 24.40
CA GLY A 421 19.08 -11.90 25.40
C GLY A 421 18.67 -10.42 25.50
N GLY A 422 18.44 -9.96 26.73
CA GLY A 422 18.22 -8.54 27.01
C GLY A 422 16.83 -8.00 26.65
N LEU A 423 15.89 -8.86 26.24
CA LEU A 423 14.51 -8.43 26.01
C LEU A 423 13.91 -7.83 27.30
N PRO A 424 13.34 -6.61 27.22
CA PRO A 424 12.79 -5.93 28.39
C PRO A 424 11.54 -6.64 28.92
N THR A 425 11.35 -6.59 30.24
CA THR A 425 10.19 -7.20 30.93
C THR A 425 9.37 -6.18 31.71
N ASP A 426 9.55 -4.88 31.46
CA ASP A 426 8.91 -3.79 32.21
C ASP A 426 7.73 -3.11 31.47
N CYS A 427 7.19 -3.78 30.44
CA CYS A 427 6.12 -3.27 29.59
C CYS A 427 4.83 -4.09 29.66
N ASP A 428 3.68 -3.42 29.49
CA ASP A 428 2.38 -4.06 29.27
C ASP A 428 1.99 -4.13 27.79
N LEU A 429 2.65 -3.35 26.93
CA LEU A 429 2.57 -3.44 25.47
C LEU A 429 3.92 -3.78 24.86
N TYR A 430 4.00 -4.87 24.09
CA TYR A 430 5.12 -5.21 23.23
C TYR A 430 4.74 -4.88 21.80
N TYR A 431 5.63 -4.21 21.07
CA TYR A 431 5.35 -3.70 19.75
C TYR A 431 6.50 -4.02 18.82
N MET A 432 6.17 -4.56 17.64
CA MET A 432 7.10 -4.90 16.58
C MET A 432 6.55 -4.33 15.28
N LYS A 433 7.30 -3.47 14.61
CA LYS A 433 6.90 -2.87 13.33
C LYS A 433 7.86 -3.26 12.24
N MET A 434 7.38 -3.95 11.20
CA MET A 434 8.21 -4.34 10.06
C MET A 434 9.46 -5.07 10.53
N ILE A 435 9.25 -6.09 11.36
CA ILE A 435 10.33 -6.91 11.91
C ILE A 435 10.20 -8.32 11.36
N LEU A 436 9.03 -8.96 11.51
CA LEU A 436 8.88 -10.37 11.16
C LEU A 436 8.93 -10.61 9.64
N HIS A 437 8.68 -9.57 8.84
CA HIS A 437 8.79 -9.67 7.39
C HIS A 437 10.24 -9.82 6.89
N ASP A 438 11.24 -9.48 7.72
CA ASP A 438 12.66 -9.65 7.40
C ASP A 438 13.15 -11.09 7.62
N TRP A 439 12.32 -11.95 8.22
CA TRP A 439 12.71 -13.29 8.66
C TRP A 439 11.85 -14.38 8.02
N ASN A 440 12.42 -15.57 7.87
CA ASN A 440 11.66 -16.78 7.54
C ASN A 440 10.71 -17.19 8.68
N ASP A 441 9.89 -18.22 8.46
CA ASP A 441 8.87 -18.63 9.43
C ASP A 441 9.50 -19.24 10.70
N GLU A 442 10.59 -20.00 10.58
CA GLU A 442 11.30 -20.62 11.71
C GLU A 442 11.88 -19.57 12.67
N ASP A 443 12.61 -18.60 12.12
CA ASP A 443 13.20 -17.50 12.87
C ASP A 443 12.10 -16.58 13.42
N SER A 444 11.03 -16.32 12.66
CA SER A 444 9.88 -15.55 13.16
C SER A 444 9.25 -16.22 14.39
N VAL A 445 9.07 -17.54 14.38
CA VAL A 445 8.54 -18.28 15.54
C VAL A 445 9.52 -18.23 16.71
N LEU A 446 10.82 -18.34 16.47
CA LEU A 446 11.84 -18.23 17.52
C LEU A 446 11.79 -16.86 18.21
N ILE A 447 11.77 -15.78 17.42
CA ILE A 447 11.63 -14.40 17.90
C ILE A 447 10.37 -14.25 18.74
N LEU A 448 9.22 -14.70 18.21
CA LEU A 448 7.94 -14.63 18.90
C LEU A 448 7.94 -15.42 20.21
N LYS A 449 8.64 -16.56 20.29
CA LYS A 449 8.79 -17.32 21.56
C LYS A 449 9.57 -16.54 22.60
N HIS A 450 10.68 -15.91 22.23
CA HIS A 450 11.45 -15.09 23.17
C HIS A 450 10.66 -13.87 23.65
N VAL A 451 9.90 -13.22 22.75
CA VAL A 451 8.98 -12.14 23.12
C VAL A 451 7.88 -12.65 24.06
N ALA A 452 7.28 -13.81 23.78
CA ALA A 452 6.30 -14.43 24.67
C ALA A 452 6.89 -14.73 26.07
N ASP A 453 8.14 -15.18 26.15
CA ASP A 453 8.82 -15.39 27.43
C ASP A 453 9.07 -14.09 28.20
N ALA A 454 9.42 -13.01 27.51
CA ALA A 454 9.54 -11.68 28.12
C ALA A 454 8.18 -11.18 28.63
N MET A 455 7.12 -11.33 27.84
CA MET A 455 5.75 -11.01 28.22
C MET A 455 5.29 -11.78 29.46
N ARG A 456 5.59 -13.09 29.56
CA ARG A 456 5.26 -13.91 30.74
C ARG A 456 5.96 -13.43 32.01
N LYS A 457 7.18 -12.92 31.88
CA LYS A 457 7.98 -12.38 33.00
C LYS A 457 7.59 -10.95 33.37
N ALA A 458 6.82 -10.27 32.52
CA ALA A 458 6.46 -8.89 32.74
C ALA A 458 5.42 -8.72 33.86
N SER A 459 5.48 -7.59 34.56
CA SER A 459 4.59 -7.27 35.68
C SER A 459 3.10 -7.31 35.31
N GLY A 460 2.77 -7.11 34.03
CA GLY A 460 1.40 -7.20 33.49
C GLY A 460 0.90 -8.62 33.22
N GLY A 461 1.76 -9.64 33.26
CA GLY A 461 1.42 -11.05 33.06
C GLY A 461 0.48 -11.30 31.87
N ALA A 462 -0.68 -11.92 32.13
CA ALA A 462 -1.70 -12.25 31.13
C ALA A 462 -2.38 -11.02 30.46
N SER A 463 -2.26 -9.83 31.07
CA SER A 463 -2.80 -8.59 30.48
C SER A 463 -1.87 -7.96 29.45
N THR A 464 -0.65 -8.47 29.31
CA THR A 464 0.27 -8.00 28.25
C THR A 464 -0.29 -8.23 26.86
N ARG A 465 0.03 -7.33 25.93
CA ARG A 465 -0.34 -7.45 24.51
C ARG A 465 0.89 -7.35 23.63
N LEU A 466 0.87 -8.11 22.55
CA LEU A 466 1.81 -7.97 21.44
C LEU A 466 1.09 -7.33 20.27
N ILE A 467 1.73 -6.34 19.65
CA ILE A 467 1.30 -5.70 18.42
C ILE A 467 2.34 -5.94 17.35
N LEU A 468 1.92 -6.62 16.28
CA LEU A 468 2.68 -6.69 15.03
C LEU A 468 2.09 -5.64 14.09
N HIS A 469 2.85 -4.59 13.82
CA HIS A 469 2.50 -3.55 12.86
C HIS A 469 3.15 -3.87 11.52
N GLU A 470 2.44 -4.64 10.70
CA GLU A 470 2.95 -5.31 9.49
C GLU A 470 2.01 -5.07 8.31
N SER A 471 2.52 -5.21 7.08
CA SER A 471 1.66 -5.32 5.90
C SER A 471 1.04 -6.72 5.81
N LEU A 472 -0.17 -6.80 5.23
CA LEU A 472 -0.89 -8.06 5.07
C LEU A 472 -1.20 -8.33 3.59
N THR A 473 -0.89 -9.54 3.13
CA THR A 473 -1.06 -9.93 1.71
C THR A 473 -2.52 -10.18 1.31
N ASP A 474 -3.41 -10.40 2.29
CA ASP A 474 -4.85 -10.62 2.15
C ASP A 474 -5.69 -9.33 2.28
N THR A 475 -5.07 -8.17 2.05
CA THR A 475 -5.80 -6.89 1.97
C THR A 475 -6.74 -6.84 0.76
N GLU A 476 -7.95 -6.32 0.96
CA GLU A 476 -9.03 -6.33 -0.06
C GLU A 476 -8.82 -5.33 -1.20
N SER A 477 -8.12 -4.22 -0.97
CA SER A 477 -7.91 -3.19 -2.00
C SER A 477 -6.81 -3.63 -2.97
N ARG A 478 -7.07 -3.52 -4.28
CA ARG A 478 -6.08 -3.87 -5.32
C ARG A 478 -4.87 -2.94 -5.26
N LEU A 479 -5.08 -1.64 -5.06
CA LEU A 479 -4.01 -0.67 -4.84
C LEU A 479 -3.14 -1.07 -3.63
N MET A 480 -3.76 -1.34 -2.48
CA MET A 480 -3.01 -1.70 -1.27
C MET A 480 -2.27 -3.02 -1.45
N ARG A 481 -2.91 -4.02 -2.04
CA ARG A 481 -2.28 -5.31 -2.33
C ARG A 481 -1.11 -5.17 -3.29
N LYS A 482 -1.19 -4.29 -4.28
CA LYS A 482 -0.06 -3.97 -5.17
C LYS A 482 1.10 -3.35 -4.39
N LEU A 483 0.83 -2.40 -3.48
CA LEU A 483 1.87 -1.80 -2.64
C LEU A 483 2.53 -2.83 -1.72
N VAL A 484 1.75 -3.73 -1.12
CA VAL A 484 2.28 -4.81 -0.26
C VAL A 484 3.08 -5.82 -1.07
N VAL A 485 2.48 -6.44 -2.09
CA VAL A 485 3.12 -7.55 -2.81
C VAL A 485 4.27 -7.05 -3.67
N VAL A 486 4.04 -6.07 -4.55
CA VAL A 486 5.08 -5.62 -5.48
C VAL A 486 6.07 -4.68 -4.79
N GLY A 487 5.60 -3.85 -3.86
CA GLY A 487 6.42 -2.84 -3.20
C GLY A 487 7.24 -3.36 -2.02
N THR A 488 6.71 -4.34 -1.25
CA THR A 488 7.36 -4.82 -0.02
C THR A 488 7.71 -6.31 -0.06
N ASP A 489 6.82 -7.20 -0.49
CA ASP A 489 7.11 -8.64 -0.48
C ASP A 489 8.24 -9.03 -1.44
N ILE A 490 8.17 -8.57 -2.69
CA ILE A 490 9.27 -8.74 -3.65
C ILE A 490 10.55 -8.03 -3.17
N ARG A 491 10.40 -6.95 -2.39
CA ARG A 491 11.54 -6.30 -1.75
C ARG A 491 12.18 -7.22 -0.72
N MET A 492 11.42 -7.89 0.15
CA MET A 492 11.96 -8.87 1.10
C MET A 492 12.71 -9.97 0.35
N MET A 493 12.12 -10.52 -0.72
CA MET A 493 12.79 -11.52 -1.57
C MET A 493 14.08 -11.00 -2.22
N ALA A 494 14.11 -9.73 -2.62
CA ALA A 494 15.28 -9.11 -3.23
C ALA A 494 16.37 -8.80 -2.20
N GLU A 495 16.01 -8.36 -1.00
CA GLU A 495 16.92 -7.68 -0.06
C GLU A 495 17.27 -8.49 1.18
N GLN A 496 16.37 -9.35 1.68
CA GLN A 496 16.47 -10.02 2.98
C GLN A 496 16.85 -11.51 2.86
N PRO A 497 17.23 -12.20 3.95
CA PRO A 497 17.57 -13.61 3.92
C PRO A 497 16.49 -14.50 3.29
N PRO A 498 16.85 -15.68 2.75
CA PRO A 498 15.89 -16.59 2.13
C PRO A 498 14.71 -16.91 3.05
N GLY A 499 13.48 -16.74 2.52
CA GLY A 499 12.23 -17.00 3.25
C GLY A 499 11.61 -15.77 3.90
N ALA A 500 12.31 -14.63 3.97
CA ALA A 500 11.74 -13.34 4.34
C ALA A 500 10.61 -12.94 3.38
N ARG A 501 9.46 -12.55 3.92
CA ARG A 501 8.23 -12.30 3.15
C ARG A 501 7.16 -11.55 3.93
N GLU A 502 6.29 -10.89 3.19
CA GLU A 502 4.99 -10.46 3.69
C GLU A 502 4.06 -11.66 3.88
N ARG A 503 3.14 -11.56 4.84
CA ARG A 503 2.27 -12.69 5.24
C ARG A 503 0.82 -12.28 5.28
N SER A 504 -0.09 -13.23 5.12
CA SER A 504 -1.52 -13.01 5.36
C SER A 504 -1.83 -12.96 6.85
N SER A 505 -3.03 -12.51 7.20
CA SER A 505 -3.52 -12.60 8.59
C SER A 505 -3.51 -14.03 9.14
N THR A 506 -3.86 -15.02 8.31
CA THR A 506 -3.89 -16.44 8.69
C THR A 506 -2.49 -17.06 8.83
N GLU A 507 -1.51 -16.57 8.08
CA GLU A 507 -0.11 -16.97 8.26
C GLU A 507 0.46 -16.39 9.56
N PHE A 508 0.20 -15.11 9.87
CA PHE A 508 0.57 -14.53 11.17
C PHE A 508 -0.09 -15.24 12.35
N GLU A 509 -1.37 -15.62 12.21
CA GLU A 509 -2.06 -16.43 13.23
C GLU A 509 -1.29 -17.71 13.53
N ARG A 510 -0.87 -18.47 12.51
CA ARG A 510 -0.07 -19.70 12.69
C ARG A 510 1.28 -19.46 13.36
N LEU A 511 1.99 -18.38 13.00
CA LEU A 511 3.26 -18.04 13.64
C LEU A 511 3.07 -17.73 15.13
N LEU A 512 2.04 -16.94 15.47
CA LEU A 512 1.66 -16.63 16.84
C LEU A 512 1.28 -17.90 17.61
N GLU A 513 0.50 -18.79 17.02
CA GLU A 513 0.10 -20.05 17.65
C GLU A 513 1.30 -20.96 17.94
N ALA A 514 2.23 -21.08 16.99
CA ALA A 514 3.46 -21.86 17.17
C ALA A 514 4.38 -21.28 18.27
N ALA A 515 4.23 -20.00 18.60
CA ALA A 515 4.91 -19.32 19.70
C ALA A 515 4.13 -19.33 21.03
N GLY A 516 2.97 -20.00 21.11
CA GLY A 516 2.16 -20.06 22.33
C GLY A 516 1.33 -18.79 22.59
N MET A 517 1.05 -18.02 21.56
CA MET A 517 0.17 -16.85 21.59
C MET A 517 -1.09 -17.10 20.78
N ARG A 518 -2.12 -16.29 21.00
CA ARG A 518 -3.33 -16.26 20.19
C ARG A 518 -3.49 -14.89 19.56
N MET A 519 -3.83 -14.84 18.28
CA MET A 519 -4.27 -13.60 17.64
C MET A 519 -5.61 -13.18 18.26
N THR A 520 -5.72 -11.93 18.72
CA THR A 520 -6.94 -11.40 19.34
C THR A 520 -7.77 -10.64 18.31
N ARG A 521 -7.12 -9.88 17.42
CA ARG A 521 -7.77 -9.13 16.33
C ARG A 521 -6.76 -8.66 15.28
N VAL A 522 -7.28 -8.31 14.11
CA VAL A 522 -6.59 -7.54 13.08
C VAL A 522 -7.28 -6.19 12.94
N VAL A 523 -6.53 -5.10 13.14
CA VAL A 523 -7.00 -3.72 12.99
C VAL A 523 -6.48 -3.18 11.66
N ARG A 524 -7.42 -2.77 10.80
CA ARG A 524 -7.10 -2.09 9.53
C ARG A 524 -6.64 -0.67 9.83
N LEU A 525 -5.65 -0.20 9.08
CA LEU A 525 -5.21 1.20 9.12
C LEU A 525 -5.49 1.88 7.78
N ARG A 526 -5.51 3.22 7.77
CA ARG A 526 -5.63 4.01 6.55
C ARG A 526 -4.31 4.12 5.78
N GLY A 527 -3.75 2.97 5.44
CA GLY A 527 -2.49 2.78 4.71
C GLY A 527 -2.28 1.30 4.36
N PRO A 528 -1.08 0.93 3.87
CA PRO A 528 -0.79 -0.45 3.49
C PRO A 528 -0.54 -1.39 4.68
N LEU A 529 -0.23 -0.85 5.87
CA LEU A 529 0.01 -1.64 7.08
C LEU A 529 -1.27 -1.90 7.88
N HIS A 530 -1.20 -2.91 8.74
CA HIS A 530 -2.23 -3.35 9.66
C HIS A 530 -1.61 -3.53 11.05
N ILE A 531 -2.46 -3.59 12.07
CA ILE A 531 -2.07 -4.02 13.41
C ILE A 531 -2.66 -5.41 13.65
N VAL A 532 -1.80 -6.41 13.79
CA VAL A 532 -2.16 -7.73 14.32
C VAL A 532 -1.91 -7.70 15.81
N GLU A 533 -2.98 -7.81 16.60
CA GLU A 533 -2.89 -7.88 18.05
C GLU A 533 -2.92 -9.33 18.52
N ALA A 534 -2.07 -9.65 19.49
CA ALA A 534 -1.96 -10.96 20.08
C ALA A 534 -1.83 -10.88 21.61
N ALA A 535 -2.16 -11.99 22.26
CA ALA A 535 -1.99 -12.19 23.69
C ALA A 535 -1.43 -13.59 23.95
N LEU A 536 -0.83 -13.79 25.12
CA LEU A 536 -0.43 -15.12 25.57
C LEU A 536 -1.66 -16.05 25.62
N LYS A 537 -1.50 -17.32 25.23
CA LYS A 537 -2.52 -18.35 25.52
C LYS A 537 -2.55 -18.58 27.04
N GLU A 538 -3.74 -18.71 27.61
CA GLU A 538 -3.88 -19.14 29.01
C GLU A 538 -3.38 -20.58 29.12
N ASN A 539 -2.58 -20.89 30.14
CA ASN A 539 -2.15 -22.25 30.38
C ASN A 539 -3.39 -23.07 30.81
N GLU A 540 -3.79 -24.07 30.03
CA GLU A 540 -4.86 -25.04 30.39
C GLU A 540 -4.49 -25.96 31.57
N GLN A 541 -3.49 -25.61 32.38
CA GLN A 541 -3.00 -26.40 33.51
C GLN A 541 -3.12 -25.61 34.83
N THR A 542 -4.34 -25.38 35.30
CA THR A 542 -4.66 -25.07 36.72
C THR A 542 -6.14 -25.33 37.01
N SER A 543 -6.64 -26.51 36.69
CA SER A 543 -8.00 -26.95 37.11
C SER A 543 -8.11 -28.47 37.27
N VAL A 544 -7.06 -29.08 37.81
CA VAL A 544 -7.14 -30.39 38.45
C VAL A 544 -6.38 -30.30 39.76
N GLU A 545 -7.06 -29.88 40.82
CA GLU A 545 -6.79 -30.28 42.20
C GLU A 545 -8.08 -30.19 43.02
#